data_AF-A0A7X1NAB9-F1
#
_entry.id   AF-A0A7X1NAB9-F1
#
_cell.length_a   1.000
_cell.length_b   1.000
_cell.length_c   1.000
_cell.angle_alpha   90.00
_cell.angle_beta   90.00
_cell.angle_gamma   90.00
#
_symmetry.space_group_name_H-M   'P 1'
#
loop_
_entity.id
_entity.type
_entity.pdbx_description
1 polymer ?
#
loop_
_entity_poly.entity_id
_entity_poly.type
_entity_poly.pdbx_seq_one_letter_code
_entity_poly.pdbx_strand_id
1 'polypeptide(L)'
;MKVKGIEIPEAVQNAVVDLMKRRHTFTAFALATEIASHMACGPLDEVAYRGADRIVQRERKAGNIRPSDSTRSRSPYWKWVGQQ
;
A
#
# COMPACT_ATOMS: atom_id res chain seq x y z
N MET A 1 -14.92 -16.13 -17.11
CA MET A 1 -13.46 -16.19 -16.88
C MET A 1 -13.17 -15.83 -15.44
N LYS A 2 -12.73 -16.77 -14.60
CA LYS A 2 -12.25 -16.45 -13.25
C LYS A 2 -10.81 -15.95 -13.41
N VAL A 3 -10.62 -14.63 -13.35
CA VAL A 3 -9.29 -14.05 -13.16
C VAL A 3 -8.79 -14.65 -11.85
N LYS A 4 -7.86 -15.61 -11.91
CA LYS A 4 -7.18 -16.13 -10.72
C LYS A 4 -6.58 -14.90 -10.06
N GLY A 5 -7.15 -14.45 -8.95
CA GLY A 5 -6.64 -13.31 -8.21
C GLY A 5 -5.23 -13.67 -7.83
N ILE A 6 -4.24 -13.00 -8.41
CA ILE A 6 -2.87 -13.12 -7.94
C ILE A 6 -2.91 -12.48 -6.55
N GLU A 7 -2.83 -13.33 -5.53
CA GLU A 7 -2.81 -12.91 -4.14
C GLU A 7 -1.41 -12.44 -3.82
N ILE A 8 -1.29 -11.23 -3.27
CA ILE A 8 -0.02 -10.73 -2.77
C ILE A 8 0.35 -11.59 -1.56
N PRO A 9 1.53 -12.25 -1.54
CA PRO A 9 1.93 -13.08 -0.42
C PRO A 9 1.92 -12.30 0.90
N GLU A 10 1.53 -12.93 2.00
CA GLU A 10 1.43 -12.28 3.31
C GLU A 10 2.76 -11.62 3.74
N ALA A 11 3.89 -12.28 3.50
CA ALA A 11 5.21 -11.72 3.77
C ALA A 11 5.45 -10.38 3.06
N VAL A 12 4.99 -10.26 1.81
CA VAL A 12 5.08 -9.01 1.03
C VAL A 12 4.15 -7.95 1.60
N GLN A 13 2.93 -8.32 1.98
CA GLN A 13 2.00 -7.40 2.64
C GLN A 13 2.59 -6.84 3.95
N ASN A 14 3.22 -7.70 4.76
CA ASN A 14 3.87 -7.29 6.01
C ASN A 14 5.05 -6.34 5.75
N ALA A 15 5.90 -6.64 4.75
CA ALA A 15 7.01 -5.76 4.36
C ALA A 15 6.51 -4.36 3.93
N VAL A 16 5.40 -4.30 3.19
CA VAL A 16 4.76 -3.04 2.76
C VAL A 16 4.20 -2.28 3.96
N VAL A 17 3.55 -2.96 4.91
CA VAL A 17 3.06 -2.34 6.15
C VAL A 17 4.22 -1.80 7.00
N ASP A 18 5.33 -2.54 7.08
CA ASP A 18 6.52 -2.07 7.79
C ASP A 18 7.18 -0.86 7.10
N LEU A 19 7.13 -0.79 5.77
CA LEU A 19 7.50 0.42 5.03
C LEU A 19 6.58 1.59 5.40
N MET A 20 5.26 1.38 5.46
CA MET A 20 4.28 2.41 5.85
C MET A 20 4.53 2.95 7.25
N LYS A 21 4.90 2.08 8.22
CA LYS A 21 5.20 2.46 9.61
C LYS A 21 6.50 3.27 9.75
N ARG A 22 7.52 2.95 8.96
CA ARG A 22 8.85 3.60 9.01
C ARG A 22 8.91 4.95 8.29
N ARG A 23 8.02 5.16 7.30
CA ARG A 23 8.00 6.38 6.50
C ARG A 23 7.09 7.44 7.13
N HIS A 24 7.57 8.69 7.19
CA HIS A 24 6.75 9.83 7.61
C HIS A 24 5.53 10.02 6.70
N THR A 25 5.70 9.84 5.38
CA THR A 25 4.63 9.80 4.38
C THR A 25 4.93 8.78 3.28
N PHE A 26 3.89 8.24 2.66
CA PHE A 26 4.00 7.28 1.55
C PHE A 26 2.85 7.47 0.54
N THR A 27 3.02 6.91 -0.67
CA THR A 27 2.02 6.95 -1.75
C THR A 27 1.69 5.53 -2.20
N ALA A 28 0.51 5.33 -2.81
CA ALA A 28 0.15 4.04 -3.39
C ALA A 28 1.17 3.56 -4.44
N PHE A 29 1.80 4.49 -5.18
CA PHE A 29 2.88 4.18 -6.13
C PHE A 29 4.14 3.63 -5.46
N ALA A 30 4.56 4.24 -4.34
CA ALA A 30 5.72 3.76 -3.59
C ALA A 30 5.47 2.35 -3.03
N LEU A 31 4.25 2.10 -2.52
CA LEU A 31 3.87 0.76 -2.04
C LEU A 31 3.79 -0.26 -3.19
N ALA A 32 3.28 0.14 -4.37
CA ALA A 32 3.25 -0.73 -5.54
C ALA A 32 4.66 -1.09 -6.03
N THR A 33 5.59 -0.13 -5.98
CA THR A 33 7.01 -0.37 -6.33
C THR A 33 7.67 -1.35 -5.36
N GLU A 34 7.38 -1.22 -4.06
CA GLU A 34 7.84 -2.17 -3.05
C GLU A 34 7.31 -3.59 -3.36
N ILE A 35 6.01 -3.73 -3.59
CA ILE A 35 5.39 -5.02 -3.94
C ILE A 35 6.03 -5.61 -5.21
N ALA A 36 6.20 -4.77 -6.24
CA ALA A 36 6.79 -5.20 -7.51
C ALA A 36 8.22 -5.70 -7.33
N SER A 37 9.01 -5.05 -6.47
CA SER A 37 10.37 -5.49 -6.15
C SER A 37 10.39 -6.85 -5.46
N HIS A 38 9.46 -7.12 -4.54
CA HIS A 38 9.38 -8.43 -3.87
C HIS A 38 8.86 -9.55 -4.79
N MET A 39 7.99 -9.19 -5.74
CA MET A 39 7.40 -10.14 -6.69
C MET A 39 8.21 -10.32 -7.98
N ALA A 40 9.34 -9.62 -8.12
CA ALA A 40 10.16 -9.59 -9.34
C ALA A 40 9.33 -9.25 -10.61
N CYS A 41 8.37 -8.33 -10.48
CA CYS A 41 7.57 -7.83 -11.60
C CYS A 41 7.84 -6.34 -11.89
N GLY A 42 7.26 -5.82 -12.96
CA GLY A 42 7.47 -4.43 -13.37
C GLY A 42 6.85 -3.43 -12.38
N PRO A 43 7.40 -2.21 -12.24
CA PRO A 43 6.85 -1.17 -11.36
C PRO A 43 5.46 -0.67 -11.80
N LEU A 44 5.07 -0.97 -13.04
CA LEU A 44 3.76 -0.68 -13.61
C LEU A 44 2.84 -1.92 -13.66
N ASP A 45 3.22 -3.00 -13.00
CA ASP A 45 2.42 -4.21 -12.95
C ASP A 45 1.09 -3.95 -12.24
N GLU A 46 0.00 -4.31 -12.90
CA GLU A 46 -1.35 -4.08 -12.41
C GLU A 46 -1.61 -4.82 -11.09
N VAL A 47 -1.00 -5.98 -10.89
CA VAL A 47 -1.13 -6.76 -9.65
C VAL A 47 -0.51 -6.00 -8.49
N ALA A 48 0.67 -5.41 -8.68
CA ALA A 48 1.34 -4.63 -7.65
C ALA A 48 0.54 -3.39 -7.26
N TYR A 49 -0.02 -2.67 -8.25
CA TYR A 49 -0.89 -1.52 -8.00
C TYR A 49 -2.18 -1.89 -7.27
N ARG A 50 -2.89 -2.92 -7.73
CA ARG A 50 -4.12 -3.41 -7.08
C ARG A 50 -3.82 -3.94 -5.67
N GLY A 51 -2.66 -4.56 -5.47
CA GLY A 51 -2.17 -5.02 -4.18
C GLY A 51 -1.95 -3.86 -3.21
N ALA A 52 -1.23 -2.83 -3.65
CA ALA A 52 -0.98 -1.62 -2.85
C ALA A 52 -2.30 -0.92 -2.48
N ASP A 53 -3.23 -0.76 -3.42
CA ASP A 53 -4.52 -0.12 -3.15
C ASP A 53 -5.34 -0.90 -2.12
N ARG A 54 -5.37 -2.24 -2.21
CA ARG A 54 -6.04 -3.09 -1.20
C ARG A 54 -5.43 -2.94 0.20
N ILE A 55 -4.10 -2.89 0.30
CA ILE A 55 -3.42 -2.68 1.60
C ILE A 55 -3.80 -1.30 2.15
N VAL A 56 -3.73 -0.24 1.34
CA VAL A 56 -4.14 1.11 1.75
C VAL A 56 -5.59 1.15 2.22
N GLN A 57 -6.53 0.53 1.48
CA GLN A 57 -7.93 0.46 1.87
C GLN A 57 -8.13 -0.28 3.19
N ARG A 58 -7.44 -1.41 3.38
CA ARG A 58 -7.50 -2.20 4.63
C ARG A 58 -6.98 -1.39 5.81
N GLU A 59 -5.79 -0.82 5.71
CA GLU A 59 -5.19 -0.05 6.81
C GLU A 59 -5.96 1.25 7.09
N ARG A 60 -6.54 1.87 6.06
CA ARG A 60 -7.42 3.02 6.23
C ARG A 60 -8.69 2.65 6.99
N LYS A 61 -9.31 1.52 6.63
CA LYS A 61 -10.52 1.01 7.32
C LYS A 61 -10.23 0.63 8.77
N ALA A 62 -9.03 0.11 9.04
CA ALA A 62 -8.55 -0.17 10.39
C ALA A 62 -8.21 1.10 11.20
N GLY A 63 -8.16 2.27 10.57
CA GLY A 63 -7.80 3.53 11.22
C GLY A 63 -6.29 3.72 11.43
N ASN A 64 -5.46 2.85 10.86
CA ASN A 64 -4.00 2.88 11.00
C ASN A 64 -3.33 3.97 10.16
N ILE A 65 -4.00 4.48 9.13
CA ILE A 65 -3.45 5.50 8.22
C ILE A 65 -4.45 6.62 7.96
N ARG A 66 -3.93 7.81 7.66
CA ARG A 66 -4.71 9.00 7.29
C ARG A 66 -4.04 9.76 6.14
N PRO A 67 -4.78 10.60 5.39
CA PRO A 67 -4.15 11.55 4.48
C PRO A 67 -3.12 12.40 5.21
N SER A 68 -1.95 12.61 4.60
CA SER A 68 -0.91 13.46 5.18
C SER A 68 -1.38 14.91 5.29
N ASP A 69 -2.15 15.36 4.31
CA ASP A 69 -2.80 16.67 4.27
C ASP A 69 -4.31 16.44 4.40
N SER A 70 -4.86 16.82 5.55
CA SER A 70 -6.29 16.68 5.87
C SER A 70 -7.18 17.71 5.16
N THR A 71 -6.60 18.78 4.60
CA THR A 71 -7.34 19.80 3.85
C THR A 71 -7.57 19.39 2.39
N ARG A 72 -6.77 18.44 1.89
CA ARG A 72 -6.92 17.86 0.56
C ARG A 72 -7.69 16.54 0.64
N SER A 73 -8.98 16.59 0.28
CA SER A 73 -9.86 15.41 0.21
C SER A 73 -9.34 14.25 -0.66
N ARG A 74 -8.35 14.51 -1.53
CA ARG A 74 -7.70 13.53 -2.42
C ARG A 74 -6.17 13.61 -2.37
N SER A 75 -5.58 13.76 -1.18
CA SER A 75 -4.12 13.71 -1.06
C SER A 75 -3.60 12.33 -1.52
N PRO A 76 -2.64 12.26 -2.46
CA PRO A 76 -2.00 11.00 -2.83
C PRO A 76 -1.04 10.49 -1.75
N TYR A 77 -0.76 11.34 -0.74
CA TYR A 77 0.14 11.05 0.36
C TYR A 77 -0.63 10.61 1.60
N TRP A 78 -0.22 9.48 2.15
CA TRP A 78 -0.74 8.88 3.36
C TRP A 78 0.34 8.92 4.45
N LYS A 79 -0.06 8.88 5.71
CA LYS A 79 0.81 8.74 6.87
C LYS A 79 0.25 7.70 7.83
N TRP A 80 1.15 6.98 8.52
CA TRP A 80 0.78 6.07 9.59
C TRP A 80 0.37 6.87 10.84
N VAL A 81 -0.70 6.43 11.49
CA VAL A 81 -1.24 7.02 12.73
C VAL A 81 -1.69 5.97 13.75
N GLY A 82 -1.67 4.68 13.40
CA GLY A 82 -1.95 3.59 14.34
C GLY A 82 -0.88 3.54 15.44
N GLN A 83 -1.26 3.10 16.66
CA GLN A 83 -0.28 2.89 17.73
C GLN A 83 0.78 1.88 17.27
N GLN A 84 2.05 2.24 17.47
CA GLN A 84 3.21 1.42 17.12
C GLN A 84 3.32 0.19 18.03
#